data_AF-A0A523PD25-F1
#
_entry.id   AF-A0A523PD25-F1
#
_cell.length_a   1.000
_cell.length_b   1.000
_cell.length_c   1.000
_cell.angle_alpha   90.00
_cell.angle_beta   90.00
_cell.angle_gamma   90.00
#
_symmetry.space_group_name_H-M   'P 1'
#
loop_
_entity.id
_entity.type
_entity.pdbx_description
1 polymer ?
#
loop_
_entity_poly.entity_id
_entity_poly.type
_entity_poly.pdbx_seq_one_letter_code
_entity_poly.pdbx_strand_id
1 'polypeptide(L)' 'MSKKGVAFREYDVERSEAERREYKRLNGKGVPIILVGDQRMDGFDRSKLEAILRKNGFL' A
#
# COMPACT_ATOMS: atom_id res chain seq x y z
N MET A 1 -4.29 7.89 4.08
CA MET A 1 -4.95 6.93 5.00
C MET A 1 -5.42 7.59 6.30
N SER A 2 -4.57 8.33 7.02
CA SER A 2 -4.91 8.97 8.32
C SER A 2 -6.28 9.68 8.40
N LYS A 3 -6.72 10.40 7.35
CA LYS A 3 -8.02 11.11 7.37
C LYS A 3 -9.27 10.23 7.39
N LYS A 4 -9.16 8.91 7.14
CA LYS A 4 -10.31 7.98 7.11
C LYS A 4 -10.36 7.02 8.30
N GLY A 5 -9.43 7.12 9.25
CA GLY A 5 -9.36 6.21 10.40
C GLY A 5 -8.91 4.78 10.08
N VAL A 6 -8.51 4.51 8.83
CA VAL A 6 -7.99 3.19 8.43
C VAL A 6 -6.57 3.03 8.97
N ALA A 7 -6.37 2.03 9.82
CA ALA A 7 -5.05 1.65 10.31
C ALA A 7 -4.18 1.12 9.16
N PHE A 8 -2.92 1.55 9.11
CA PHE A 8 -1.97 1.11 8.12
C PHE A 8 -0.56 1.06 8.72
N ARG A 9 0.32 0.29 8.08
CA ARG A 9 1.75 0.29 8.39
C ARG A 9 2.49 0.82 7.18
N GLU A 10 3.44 1.70 7.44
CA GLU A 10 4.35 2.25 6.44
C GLU A 10 5.69 1.53 6.53
N TYR A 11 6.29 1.25 5.38
CA TYR A 11 7.61 0.65 5.25
C TYR A 11 8.45 1.57 4.34
N ASP A 12 9.58 2.02 4.86
CA ASP A 12 10.52 2.90 4.16
C ASP A 12 11.60 2.06 3.47
N VAL A 13 11.29 1.68 2.23
CA VAL A 13 12.13 0.85 1.37
C VAL A 13 13.45 1.51 0.97
N GLU A 14 13.60 2.82 1.21
CA GLU A 14 14.83 3.58 0.93
C GLU A 14 15.80 3.51 2.11
N ARG A 15 15.29 3.34 3.34
CA ARG A 15 16.09 3.35 4.57
C ARG A 15 16.34 1.98 5.18
N SER A 16 15.59 0.96 4.80
CA SER A 16 15.69 -0.39 5.37
C SER A 16 15.99 -1.45 4.32
N GLU A 17 17.08 -2.20 4.52
CA GLU A 17 17.40 -3.33 3.63
C GLU A 17 16.35 -4.43 3.67
N ALA A 18 15.73 -4.68 4.83
CA ALA A 18 14.70 -5.69 4.97
C ALA A 18 13.44 -5.30 4.17
N GLU A 19 13.04 -4.04 4.24
CA GLU A 19 11.89 -3.51 3.50
C GLU A 19 12.19 -3.41 2.01
N ARG A 20 13.43 -3.08 1.63
CA ARG A 20 13.89 -3.14 0.24
C ARG A 20 13.83 -4.56 -0.33
N ARG A 21 14.14 -5.60 0.46
CA ARG A 21 13.98 -7.00 0.05
C ARG A 21 12.51 -7.35 -0.19
N GLU A 22 11.61 -6.88 0.68
CA GLU A 22 10.17 -7.05 0.49
C GLU A 22 9.66 -6.33 -0.76
N TYR A 23 10.06 -5.08 -0.97
CA TYR A 23 9.75 -4.31 -2.18
C TYR A 23 10.19 -5.03 -3.46
N LYS A 24 11.39 -5.63 -3.45
CA LYS A 24 11.87 -6.44 -4.58
C LYS A 24 11.05 -7.72 -4.76
N ARG A 25 10.65 -8.41 -3.68
CA ARG A 25 9.77 -9.58 -3.75
C ARG A 25 8.39 -9.24 -4.32
N LEU A 26 7.93 -8.01 -4.06
CA LEU A 26 6.74 -7.44 -4.69
C LEU A 26 7.01 -6.99 -6.14
N ASN A 27 8.16 -7.23 -6.76
CA ASN A 27 8.49 -6.72 -8.11
C ASN A 27 8.20 -5.21 -8.24
N GLY A 28 8.51 -4.44 -7.19
CA GLY A 28 8.23 -3.02 -7.13
C GLY A 28 8.99 -2.24 -8.21
N LYS A 29 8.28 -1.33 -8.89
CA LYS A 29 8.84 -0.46 -9.94
C LYS A 29 8.84 1.03 -9.59
N GLY A 30 8.10 1.40 -8.55
CA GLY A 30 8.05 2.74 -7.98
C GLY A 30 7.28 2.69 -6.66
N VAL A 31 7.41 3.75 -5.88
CA VAL A 31 6.66 3.94 -4.62
C VAL A 31 5.59 5.02 -4.80
N PRO A 32 4.46 4.96 -4.06
CA PRO A 32 4.11 3.91 -3.09
C PRO A 32 3.59 2.62 -3.75
N ILE A 33 3.74 1.49 -3.06
CA ILE A 33 2.99 0.26 -3.33
C ILE A 33 2.04 0.05 -2.16
N ILE A 34 0.75 0.02 -2.42
CA ILE A 34 -0.29 -0.09 -1.39
C ILE A 34 -0.94 -1.47 -1.50
N LEU A 35 -0.91 -2.21 -0.39
CA LEU A 35 -1.55 -3.51 -0.26
C LEU A 35 -2.75 -3.38 0.68
N VAL A 36 -3.90 -3.91 0.27
CA VAL A 36 -5.13 -3.98 1.07
C VAL A 36 -5.72 -5.38 0.88
N GLY A 37 -5.56 -6.24 1.88
CA GLY A 37 -5.83 -7.68 1.70
C GLY A 37 -5.00 -8.23 0.54
N ASP A 38 -5.66 -8.95 -0.37
CA ASP A 38 -5.03 -9.49 -1.58
C ASP A 38 -4.96 -8.48 -2.74
N GLN A 39 -5.43 -7.25 -2.54
CA GLN A 39 -5.42 -6.22 -3.57
C GLN A 39 -4.16 -5.37 -3.49
N ARG A 40 -3.57 -5.12 -4.67
CA ARG A 40 -2.39 -4.28 -4.85
C ARG A 40 -2.70 -3.05 -5.70
N MET A 41 -2.12 -1.93 -5.33
CA MET A 41 -2.09 -0.69 -6.11
C MET A 41 -0.65 -0.16 -6.17
N ASP A 42 -0.10 -0.06 -7.37
CA ASP A 42 1.17 0.63 -7.62
C ASP A 42 0.87 2.12 -7.90
N GLY A 43 1.57 3.01 -7.21
CA GLY A 43 1.25 4.44 -7.19
C GLY A 43 0.04 4.76 -6.31
N PHE A 44 -0.38 6.02 -6.32
CA PHE A 44 -1.53 6.48 -5.56
C PHE A 44 -2.63 7.03 -6.45
N ASP A 45 -3.79 6.39 -6.40
CA ASP A 45 -5.05 6.89 -6.96
C ASP A 45 -6.11 6.88 -5.85
N ARG A 46 -6.72 8.04 -5.60
CA ARG A 46 -7.68 8.21 -4.50
C ARG A 46 -8.95 7.39 -4.73
N SER A 47 -9.54 7.46 -5.91
CA SER A 47 -10.81 6.82 -6.23
C SER A 47 -10.65 5.28 -6.22
N LYS A 48 -9.54 4.79 -6.77
CA LYS A 48 -9.20 3.36 -6.74
C LYS A 48 -8.98 2.86 -5.33
N LEU A 49 -8.25 3.62 -4.51
CA LEU A 49 -8.03 3.26 -3.11
C LEU A 49 -9.34 3.19 -2.32
N GLU A 50 -10.25 4.13 -2.54
CA GLU A 50 -11.57 4.11 -1.90
C GLU A 50 -12.39 2.88 -2.29
N ALA A 51 -12.39 2.52 -3.57
CA ALA A 51 -13.06 1.32 -4.06
C ALA A 51 -12.47 0.04 -3.44
N ILE A 52 -11.14 -0.06 -3.36
CA ILE A 52 -10.42 -1.16 -2.72
C ILE A 52 -10.81 -1.26 -1.25
N LEU A 53 -10.77 -0.15 -0.51
CA LEU A 53 -11.10 -0.14 0.92
C LEU A 53 -12.55 -0.56 1.19
N ARG A 54 -13.52 -0.06 0.39
CA ARG A 54 -14.93 -0.48 0.50
C ARG A 54 -15.12 -1.96 0.22
N LYS A 55 -14.49 -2.47 -0.83
CA LYS A 55 -14.54 -3.89 -1.21
C LYS A 55 -14.00 -4.80 -0.10
N ASN A 56 -13.02 -4.33 0.66
CA ASN A 56 -12.42 -5.07 1.78
C ASN A 56 -13.04 -4.73 3.15
N GLY A 57 -14.14 -3.96 3.21
CA GLY A 57 -14.85 -3.64 4.46
C GLY A 57 -14.15 -2.66 5.40
N PHE A 58 -13.17 -1.90 4.89
CA PHE A 58 -12.46 -0.87 5.66
C PHE A 58 -13.12 0.51 5.57
N LEU A 59 -14.13 0.69 4.69
CA LEU A 59 -14.95 1.89 4.49
C LEU A 59 -16.38 1.51 4.10
#